data_AF-A0AAV4N4P7-F1
#
_entry.id   AF-A0AAV4N4P7-F1
#
_cell.length_a   1.000
_cell.length_b   1.000
_cell.length_c   1.000
_cell.angle_alpha   90.00
_cell.angle_beta   90.00
_cell.angle_gamma   90.00
#
_symmetry.space_group_name_H-M   'P 1'
#
loop_
_entity.id
_entity.type
_entity.pdbx_description
1 polymer ?
#
loop_
_entity_poly.entity_id
_entity_poly.type
_entity_poly.pdbx_seq_one_letter_code
_entity_poly.pdbx_strand_id
1 'polypeptide(L)'
;ALSIAKEGDQVFFICPTPLENRPYHVLDLPEPSHLVLQCIKMIYIEKSSDLLQYLCEFHTKESLPAAIMIDDIQYYVSHLDQDGNKEASLVKLFAILEDTVAFISNKKGEACHRMISLSRSSCSKNYIKRYFRELWHVSNGEKEGEYFLTDEQVPAIRATFHLRDDQKIVLDKIYKLHFENETENAVSE
;
A
#
# COMPACT_ATOMS: atom_id res chain seq x y z
N ALA A 1 -2.09 5.54 -7.23
CA ALA A 1 -2.37 6.99 -7.08
C ALA A 1 -2.90 7.61 -8.37
N LEU A 2 -2.13 7.54 -9.48
CA LEU A 2 -2.50 8.15 -10.76
C LEU A 2 -3.89 7.74 -11.30
N SER A 3 -4.25 6.46 -11.18
CA SER A 3 -5.55 5.96 -11.66
C SER A 3 -6.76 6.44 -10.84
N ILE A 4 -6.53 6.97 -9.63
CA ILE A 4 -7.59 7.49 -8.74
C ILE A 4 -7.63 9.02 -8.80
N ALA A 5 -6.48 9.65 -8.97
CA ALA A 5 -6.34 11.11 -8.98
C ALA A 5 -7.08 11.71 -10.18
N LYS A 6 -8.14 12.47 -9.91
CA LYS A 6 -8.89 13.26 -10.90
C LYS A 6 -9.39 14.54 -10.25
N GLU A 7 -9.86 15.48 -11.05
CA GLU A 7 -10.41 16.73 -10.53
C GLU A 7 -11.56 16.45 -9.54
N GLY A 8 -11.51 17.06 -8.36
CA GLY A 8 -12.43 16.79 -7.24
C GLY A 8 -12.04 15.60 -6.34
N ASP A 9 -11.17 14.70 -6.80
CA ASP A 9 -10.75 13.51 -6.05
C ASP A 9 -9.24 13.50 -5.79
N GLN A 10 -8.89 13.97 -4.60
CA GLN A 10 -7.51 14.01 -4.13
C GLN A 10 -7.06 12.65 -3.58
N VAL A 11 -5.81 12.30 -3.87
CA VAL A 11 -5.13 11.13 -3.29
C VAL A 11 -4.08 11.62 -2.30
N PHE A 12 -4.15 11.15 -1.07
CA PHE A 12 -3.19 11.52 -0.03
C PHE A 12 -2.18 10.39 0.10
N PHE A 13 -0.92 10.68 -0.20
CA PHE A 13 0.19 9.74 -0.07
C PHE A 13 1.04 10.16 1.13
N ILE A 14 1.01 9.34 2.18
CA ILE A 14 1.66 9.58 3.46
C ILE A 14 2.89 8.69 3.54
N CYS A 15 4.04 9.26 3.90
CA CYS A 15 5.29 8.50 4.07
C CYS A 15 6.18 9.16 5.14
N PRO A 16 7.12 8.42 5.75
CA PRO A 16 7.91 8.94 6.87
C PRO A 16 8.94 9.98 6.45
N THR A 17 9.51 9.84 5.26
CA THR A 17 10.57 10.71 4.75
C THR A 17 10.25 11.23 3.34
N PRO A 18 10.76 12.42 2.97
CA PRO A 18 10.69 12.91 1.61
C PRO A 18 11.25 11.91 0.60
N LEU A 19 10.56 11.76 -0.54
CA LEU A 19 11.09 10.96 -1.64
C LEU A 19 12.30 11.68 -2.24
N GLU A 20 13.45 11.00 -2.29
CA GLU A 20 14.68 11.54 -2.88
C GLU A 20 14.59 11.64 -4.40
N ASN A 21 13.86 10.69 -5.01
CA ASN A 21 13.71 10.58 -6.45
C ASN A 21 12.24 10.62 -6.85
N ARG A 22 11.99 11.06 -8.08
CA ARG A 22 10.65 10.96 -8.67
C ARG A 22 10.29 9.47 -8.85
N PRO A 23 9.03 9.09 -8.63
CA PRO A 23 8.58 7.74 -8.96
C PRO A 23 8.85 7.43 -10.43
N TYR A 24 9.29 6.20 -10.70
CA TYR A 24 9.52 5.73 -12.05
C TYR A 24 8.21 5.69 -12.85
N HIS A 25 8.29 6.09 -14.11
CA HIS A 25 7.16 6.06 -15.03
C HIS A 25 6.95 4.63 -15.55
N VAL A 26 5.70 4.18 -15.68
CA VAL A 26 5.41 2.86 -16.23
C VAL A 26 5.41 2.95 -17.76
N LEU A 27 6.29 2.20 -18.40
CA LEU A 27 6.39 2.14 -19.86
C LEU A 27 5.01 1.85 -20.46
N ASP A 28 4.70 2.53 -21.58
CA ASP A 28 3.44 2.45 -22.30
C ASP A 28 2.21 3.02 -21.57
N LEU A 29 2.36 3.59 -20.37
CA LEU A 29 1.34 4.47 -19.79
C LEU A 29 1.54 5.93 -20.27
N PRO A 30 0.45 6.70 -20.47
CA PRO A 30 0.57 8.14 -20.70
C PRO A 30 1.30 8.83 -19.53
N GLU A 31 2.15 9.80 -19.85
CA GLU A 31 2.70 10.70 -18.83
C GLU A 31 1.55 11.44 -18.13
N PRO A 32 1.53 11.47 -16.79
CA PRO A 32 0.45 12.13 -16.07
C PRO A 32 0.52 13.65 -16.31
N SER A 33 -0.64 14.24 -16.58
CA SER A 33 -0.75 15.69 -16.71
C SER A 33 -0.44 16.39 -15.38
N HIS A 34 0.01 17.64 -15.44
CA HIS A 34 0.25 18.46 -14.25
C HIS A 34 -0.99 18.57 -13.35
N LEU A 35 -2.19 18.63 -13.94
CA LEU A 35 -3.46 18.68 -13.19
C LEU A 35 -3.69 17.40 -12.37
N VAL A 36 -3.43 16.23 -12.96
CA VAL A 36 -3.54 14.93 -12.25
C VAL A 36 -2.52 14.87 -11.11
N LEU A 37 -1.30 15.34 -11.33
CA LEU A 37 -0.26 15.37 -10.30
C LEU A 37 -0.63 16.31 -9.14
N GLN A 38 -1.29 17.45 -9.40
CA GLN A 38 -1.76 18.37 -8.35
C GLN A 38 -2.84 17.76 -7.43
N CYS A 39 -3.58 16.76 -7.91
CA CYS A 39 -4.53 15.98 -7.13
C CYS A 39 -3.87 14.96 -6.19
N ILE A 40 -2.57 14.69 -6.34
CA ILE A 40 -1.82 13.83 -5.42
C ILE A 40 -1.11 14.72 -4.39
N LYS A 41 -1.46 14.55 -3.12
CA LYS A 41 -0.84 15.26 -1.99
C LYS A 41 0.17 14.35 -1.33
N MET A 42 1.45 14.70 -1.46
CA MET A 42 2.54 14.07 -0.71
C MET A 42 2.58 14.68 0.69
N ILE A 43 2.48 13.84 1.71
CA ILE A 43 2.44 14.23 3.12
C ILE A 43 3.54 13.47 3.84
N TYR A 44 4.44 14.21 4.50
CA TYR A 44 5.60 13.63 5.18
C TYR A 44 5.37 13.71 6.69
N ILE A 45 5.25 12.57 7.34
CA ILE A 45 4.99 12.46 8.78
C ILE A 45 6.05 11.57 9.41
N GLU A 46 6.95 12.15 10.18
CA GLU A 46 8.06 11.43 10.83
C GLU A 46 7.64 10.78 12.16
N LYS A 47 6.66 11.33 12.88
CA LYS A 47 6.27 10.81 14.19
C LYS A 47 5.01 9.96 14.13
N SER A 48 5.03 8.86 14.86
CA SER A 48 3.86 7.97 15.03
C SER A 48 2.63 8.67 15.61
N SER A 49 2.82 9.54 16.61
CA SER A 49 1.76 10.35 17.21
C SER A 49 1.08 11.25 16.17
N ASP A 50 1.86 11.80 15.26
CA ASP A 50 1.40 12.80 14.31
C ASP A 50 0.59 12.14 13.19
N LEU A 51 0.89 10.88 12.84
CA LEU A 51 0.05 10.10 11.92
C LEU A 51 -1.34 9.87 12.52
N LEU A 52 -1.40 9.43 13.78
CA LEU A 52 -2.66 9.19 14.47
C LEU A 52 -3.50 10.47 14.54
N GLN A 53 -2.87 11.57 14.93
CA GLN A 53 -3.52 12.88 14.92
C GLN A 53 -4.03 13.24 13.52
N TYR A 54 -3.20 13.07 12.49
CA TYR A 54 -3.55 13.42 11.11
C TYR A 54 -4.75 12.63 10.58
N LEU A 55 -4.86 11.33 10.93
CA LEU A 55 -6.01 10.50 10.59
C LEU A 55 -7.28 10.98 11.31
N CYS A 56 -7.19 11.30 12.60
CA CYS A 56 -8.33 11.81 13.37
C CYS A 56 -8.81 13.19 12.90
N GLU A 57 -7.95 14.02 12.32
CA GLU A 57 -8.32 15.35 11.80
C GLU A 57 -9.26 15.28 10.58
N PHE A 58 -9.39 14.14 9.88
CA PHE A 58 -10.36 14.05 8.79
C PHE A 58 -11.81 14.28 9.24
N HIS A 59 -12.11 14.06 10.52
CA HIS A 59 -13.42 14.34 11.08
C HIS A 59 -13.78 15.84 11.07
N THR A 60 -12.77 16.71 11.13
CA THR A 60 -12.95 18.17 11.17
C THR A 60 -12.69 18.85 9.82
N LYS A 61 -12.04 18.17 8.87
CA LYS A 61 -11.75 18.71 7.54
C LYS A 61 -13.00 18.81 6.66
N GLU A 62 -13.08 19.89 5.89
CA GLU A 62 -14.11 20.09 4.85
C GLU A 62 -13.77 19.31 3.58
N SER A 63 -12.52 19.40 3.13
CA SER A 63 -12.01 18.65 1.97
C SER A 63 -11.53 17.27 2.40
N LEU A 64 -12.06 16.22 1.75
CA LEU A 64 -11.77 14.83 2.08
C LEU A 64 -11.22 14.08 0.85
N PRO A 65 -10.23 13.19 1.03
CA PRO A 65 -9.60 12.49 -0.08
C PRO A 65 -10.50 11.39 -0.65
N ALA A 66 -10.23 11.00 -1.89
CA ALA A 66 -10.75 9.79 -2.50
C ALA A 66 -9.91 8.56 -2.14
N ALA A 67 -8.65 8.75 -1.75
CA ALA A 67 -7.81 7.67 -1.27
C ALA A 67 -6.76 8.14 -0.27
N ILE A 68 -6.47 7.30 0.72
CA ILE A 68 -5.34 7.43 1.64
C ILE A 68 -4.36 6.29 1.37
N MET A 69 -3.12 6.61 1.04
CA MET A 69 -2.03 5.67 0.80
C MET A 69 -0.96 5.91 1.87
N ILE A 70 -0.57 4.88 2.61
CA ILE A 70 0.47 5.00 3.66
C ILE A 70 1.63 4.09 3.32
N ASP A 71 2.79 4.67 3.10
CA ASP A 71 4.04 3.96 2.90
C ASP A 71 4.70 3.58 4.24
N ASP A 72 5.33 2.41 4.28
CA ASP A 72 6.08 1.87 5.41
C ASP A 72 5.28 1.91 6.72
N ILE A 73 4.05 1.43 6.73
CA ILE A 73 3.13 1.63 7.88
C ILE A 73 3.66 1.06 9.20
N GLN A 74 4.54 0.04 9.15
CA GLN A 74 5.23 -0.48 10.34
C GLN A 74 6.16 0.52 11.01
N TYR A 75 6.66 1.52 10.29
CA TYR A 75 7.48 2.60 10.83
C TYR A 75 6.78 3.29 12.00
N TYR A 76 5.48 3.56 11.83
CA TYR A 76 4.65 4.29 12.78
C TYR A 76 4.29 3.51 14.05
N VAL A 77 4.65 2.24 14.15
CA VAL A 77 4.48 1.45 15.38
C VAL A 77 5.81 1.03 16.00
N SER A 78 6.91 1.25 15.29
CA SER A 78 8.24 0.85 15.74
C SER A 78 8.70 1.58 17.01
N HIS A 79 8.19 2.80 17.23
CA HIS A 79 8.52 3.67 18.38
C HIS A 79 7.42 3.77 19.44
N LEU A 80 6.23 3.20 19.19
CA LEU A 80 5.08 3.28 20.12
C LEU A 80 5.15 2.26 21.26
N ASP A 81 6.11 1.34 21.23
CA ASP A 81 6.08 0.18 22.10
C ASP A 81 6.73 0.47 23.46
N GLN A 82 5.89 0.80 24.45
CA GLN A 82 6.22 0.62 25.87
C GLN A 82 5.82 -0.80 26.37
N ASP A 83 4.93 -1.50 25.65
CA ASP A 83 4.31 -2.78 26.06
C ASP A 83 4.88 -4.03 25.33
N GLY A 84 5.74 -3.85 24.31
CA GLY A 84 6.50 -4.91 23.66
C GLY A 84 5.77 -5.74 22.58
N ASN A 85 4.60 -5.31 22.10
CA ASN A 85 3.86 -6.01 21.04
C ASN A 85 3.54 -5.11 19.83
N LYS A 86 4.54 -4.95 18.96
CA LYS A 86 4.47 -4.23 17.68
C LYS A 86 3.32 -4.69 16.78
N GLU A 87 3.00 -5.98 16.76
CA GLU A 87 1.91 -6.52 15.94
C GLU A 87 0.55 -6.02 16.42
N ALA A 88 0.30 -6.01 17.73
CA ALA A 88 -0.92 -5.46 18.30
C ALA A 88 -1.05 -3.96 18.01
N SER A 89 0.05 -3.21 18.10
CA SER A 89 0.10 -1.79 17.74
C SER A 89 -0.21 -1.56 16.26
N LEU A 90 0.28 -2.41 15.37
CA LEU A 90 -0.02 -2.33 13.94
C LEU A 90 -1.50 -2.61 13.65
N VAL A 91 -2.08 -3.62 14.31
CA VAL A 91 -3.51 -3.94 14.19
C VAL A 91 -4.39 -2.79 14.68
N LYS A 92 -4.01 -2.10 15.75
CA LYS A 92 -4.70 -0.88 16.21
C LYS A 92 -4.66 0.21 15.14
N LEU A 93 -3.50 0.43 14.51
CA LEU A 93 -3.36 1.41 13.44
C LEU A 93 -4.20 1.05 12.21
N PHE A 94 -4.32 -0.24 11.85
CA PHE A 94 -5.24 -0.69 10.80
C PHE A 94 -6.70 -0.37 11.13
N ALA A 95 -7.12 -0.60 12.38
CA ALA A 95 -8.49 -0.29 12.81
C ALA A 95 -8.79 1.21 12.75
N ILE A 96 -7.85 2.06 13.15
CA ILE A 96 -7.99 3.53 13.06
C ILE A 96 -8.08 3.97 11.60
N LEU A 97 -7.27 3.40 10.72
CA LEU A 97 -7.35 3.68 9.28
C LEU A 97 -8.68 3.23 8.68
N GLU A 98 -9.21 2.07 9.07
CA GLU A 98 -10.54 1.60 8.66
C GLU A 98 -11.63 2.59 9.05
N ASP A 99 -11.65 3.01 10.32
CA ASP A 99 -12.64 3.95 10.85
C ASP A 99 -12.57 5.31 10.14
N THR A 100 -11.36 5.83 9.97
CA THR A 100 -11.10 7.09 9.24
C THR A 100 -11.67 7.03 7.82
N VAL A 101 -11.40 5.94 7.10
CA VAL A 101 -11.84 5.75 5.71
C VAL A 101 -13.35 5.52 5.63
N ALA A 102 -13.94 4.80 6.60
CA ALA A 102 -15.38 4.62 6.69
C ALA A 102 -16.09 5.96 6.94
N PHE A 103 -15.57 6.79 7.84
CA PHE A 103 -16.09 8.14 8.08
C PHE A 103 -16.02 9.00 6.82
N ILE A 104 -14.86 9.03 6.15
CA ILE A 104 -14.69 9.81 4.91
C ILE A 104 -15.72 9.34 3.88
N SER A 105 -15.85 8.03 3.71
CA SER A 105 -16.77 7.46 2.72
C SER A 105 -18.22 7.86 2.98
N ASN A 106 -18.63 7.76 4.25
CA ASN A 106 -19.98 8.14 4.68
C ASN A 106 -20.23 9.65 4.51
N LYS A 107 -19.25 10.50 4.84
CA LYS A 107 -19.37 11.96 4.74
C LYS A 107 -19.37 12.44 3.28
N LYS A 108 -18.59 11.81 2.40
CA LYS A 108 -18.59 12.10 0.95
C LYS A 108 -19.80 11.51 0.22
N GLY A 109 -20.36 10.41 0.71
CA GLY A 109 -21.35 9.60 -0.02
C GLY A 109 -20.73 8.73 -1.13
N GLU A 110 -19.40 8.61 -1.16
CA GLU A 110 -18.63 7.84 -2.14
C GLU A 110 -17.51 7.09 -1.44
N ALA A 111 -17.04 5.97 -2.01
CA ALA A 111 -15.99 5.17 -1.38
C ALA A 111 -14.65 5.92 -1.32
N CYS A 112 -14.06 5.98 -0.13
CA CYS A 112 -12.66 6.33 0.06
C CYS A 112 -11.83 5.04 0.05
N HIS A 113 -10.79 5.00 -0.78
CA HIS A 113 -9.89 3.86 -0.86
C HIS A 113 -8.76 3.98 0.16
N ARG A 114 -8.22 2.84 0.57
CA ARG A 114 -6.99 2.77 1.38
C ARG A 114 -5.99 1.81 0.76
N MET A 115 -4.71 2.16 0.88
CA MET A 115 -3.61 1.31 0.48
C MET A 115 -2.48 1.50 1.50
N ILE A 116 -1.79 0.41 1.85
CA ILE A 116 -0.64 0.46 2.73
C ILE A 116 0.50 -0.32 2.10
N SER A 117 1.74 0.08 2.36
CA SER A 117 2.92 -0.77 2.13
C SER A 117 3.45 -1.24 3.48
N LEU A 118 3.89 -2.49 3.54
CA LEU A 118 4.50 -3.06 4.73
C LEU A 118 5.47 -4.20 4.45
N SER A 119 6.41 -4.40 5.36
CA SER A 119 7.31 -5.55 5.33
C SER A 119 6.59 -6.82 5.75
N ARG A 120 6.87 -7.94 5.06
CA ARG A 120 6.19 -9.23 5.29
C ARG A 120 6.39 -9.78 6.72
N SER A 121 7.49 -9.42 7.38
CA SER A 121 7.80 -9.83 8.75
C SER A 121 7.11 -8.97 9.82
N SER A 122 6.45 -7.87 9.45
CA SER A 122 5.90 -6.91 10.41
C SER A 122 4.60 -7.39 11.07
N CYS A 123 3.82 -8.26 10.41
CA CYS A 123 2.54 -8.73 10.91
C CYS A 123 2.09 -10.03 10.22
N SER A 124 1.40 -10.89 10.96
CA SER A 124 0.80 -12.10 10.42
C SER A 124 -0.21 -11.77 9.32
N LYS A 125 -0.10 -12.49 8.20
CA LYS A 125 -1.00 -12.40 7.04
C LYS A 125 -2.47 -12.51 7.43
N ASN A 126 -2.79 -13.27 8.48
CA ASN A 126 -4.17 -13.44 8.96
C ASN A 126 -4.76 -12.15 9.53
N TYR A 127 -3.96 -11.29 10.17
CA TYR A 127 -4.45 -9.99 10.64
C TYR A 127 -4.61 -9.02 9.48
N ILE A 128 -3.65 -8.97 8.56
CA ILE A 128 -3.73 -8.10 7.38
C ILE A 128 -5.00 -8.41 6.57
N LYS A 129 -5.28 -9.69 6.33
CA LYS A 129 -6.48 -10.15 5.60
C LYS A 129 -7.82 -9.76 6.22
N ARG A 130 -7.86 -9.40 7.52
CA ARG A 130 -9.08 -8.90 8.17
C ARG A 130 -9.40 -7.46 7.76
N TYR A 131 -8.38 -6.67 7.43
CA TYR A 131 -8.52 -5.24 7.10
C TYR A 131 -8.30 -4.96 5.62
N PHE A 132 -7.65 -5.85 4.87
CA PHE A 132 -7.35 -5.64 3.46
C PHE A 132 -7.72 -6.89 2.67
N ARG A 133 -8.57 -6.70 1.64
CA ARG A 133 -9.00 -7.80 0.75
C ARG A 133 -7.96 -8.12 -0.31
N GLU A 134 -7.39 -7.07 -0.88
CA GLU A 134 -6.35 -7.11 -1.90
C GLU A 134 -4.99 -7.17 -1.20
N LEU A 135 -4.22 -8.24 -1.42
CA LEU A 135 -2.86 -8.38 -0.89
C LEU A 135 -1.92 -8.68 -2.05
N TRP A 136 -1.01 -7.76 -2.29
CA TRP A 136 0.04 -7.93 -3.29
C TRP A 136 1.40 -8.00 -2.62
N HIS A 137 2.22 -8.93 -3.08
CA HIS A 137 3.57 -9.13 -2.61
C HIS A 137 4.57 -8.76 -3.71
N VAL A 138 5.47 -7.83 -3.39
CA VAL A 138 6.63 -7.53 -4.23
C VAL A 138 7.84 -8.32 -3.72
N SER A 139 8.49 -9.06 -4.61
CA SER A 139 9.75 -9.77 -4.33
C SER A 139 10.76 -9.54 -5.44
N ASN A 140 12.04 -9.75 -5.15
CA ASN A 140 13.08 -9.72 -6.17
C ASN A 140 12.90 -10.89 -7.16
N GLY A 141 13.28 -10.64 -8.41
CA GLY A 141 13.40 -11.63 -9.47
C GLY A 141 14.69 -12.43 -9.40
N GLU A 142 14.94 -13.22 -10.44
CA GLU A 142 16.19 -13.98 -10.58
C GLU A 142 17.33 -13.10 -11.06
N LYS A 143 17.02 -12.03 -11.79
CA LYS A 143 17.98 -11.08 -12.35
C LYS A 143 17.97 -9.76 -11.60
N GLU A 144 19.11 -9.07 -11.62
CA GLU A 144 19.19 -7.71 -11.08
C GLU A 144 18.20 -6.78 -11.82
N GLY A 145 17.50 -5.94 -11.06
CA GLY A 145 16.47 -5.04 -11.58
C GLY A 145 15.15 -5.71 -11.99
N GLU A 146 15.03 -7.03 -11.85
CA GLU A 146 13.79 -7.78 -12.04
C GLU A 146 13.03 -7.93 -10.71
N TYR A 147 11.72 -7.79 -10.77
CA TYR A 147 10.82 -7.91 -9.62
C TYR A 147 9.55 -8.67 -10.00
N PHE A 148 8.98 -9.36 -9.02
CA PHE A 148 7.69 -10.01 -9.14
C PHE A 148 6.66 -9.30 -8.28
N LEU A 149 5.49 -9.01 -8.87
CA LEU A 149 4.28 -8.60 -8.16
C LEU A 149 3.33 -9.81 -8.14
N THR A 150 3.09 -10.39 -6.97
CA THR A 150 2.20 -11.54 -6.81
C THR A 150 0.92 -11.12 -6.10
N ASP A 151 -0.22 -11.34 -6.72
CA ASP A 151 -1.52 -11.29 -6.07
C ASP A 151 -1.76 -12.60 -5.29
N GLU A 152 -1.95 -12.48 -3.98
CA GLU A 152 -2.12 -13.61 -3.07
C GLU A 152 -3.57 -14.11 -2.95
N GLN A 153 -4.45 -13.72 -3.87
CA GLN A 153 -5.78 -14.30 -4.05
C GLN A 153 -5.76 -15.71 -4.68
N VAL A 154 -6.93 -16.35 -4.77
CA VAL A 154 -7.11 -17.65 -5.42
C VAL A 154 -8.06 -17.47 -6.62
N PRO A 155 -7.65 -17.76 -7.87
CA PRO A 155 -6.30 -18.18 -8.29
C PRO A 155 -5.27 -17.04 -8.24
N ALA A 156 -4.05 -17.35 -7.78
CA ALA A 156 -2.99 -16.35 -7.66
C ALA A 156 -2.45 -15.94 -9.03
N ILE A 157 -2.13 -14.65 -9.19
CA ILE A 157 -1.54 -14.09 -10.41
C ILE A 157 -0.18 -13.54 -10.05
N ARG A 158 0.81 -13.73 -10.93
CA ARG A 158 2.12 -13.09 -10.81
C ARG A 158 2.41 -12.29 -12.07
N ALA A 159 2.88 -11.07 -11.87
CA ALA A 159 3.41 -10.21 -12.91
C ALA A 159 4.91 -10.03 -12.70
N THR A 160 5.68 -10.09 -13.78
CA THR A 160 7.11 -9.71 -13.79
C THR A 160 7.24 -8.28 -14.27
N PHE A 161 8.01 -7.47 -13.56
CA PHE A 161 8.37 -6.12 -14.00
C PHE A 161 9.85 -5.83 -13.78
N HIS A 162 10.39 -4.93 -14.57
CA HIS A 162 11.80 -4.52 -14.51
C HIS A 162 11.91 -3.04 -14.26
N LEU A 163 12.93 -2.64 -13.49
CA LEU A 163 13.34 -1.25 -13.37
C LEU A 163 14.51 -1.01 -14.31
N ARG A 164 14.35 -0.08 -15.25
CA ARG A 164 15.41 0.30 -16.20
C ARG A 164 16.16 1.53 -15.72
N ASP A 165 17.40 1.67 -16.20
CA ASP A 165 18.28 2.81 -15.91
C ASP A 165 17.68 4.16 -16.37
N ASP A 166 16.74 4.15 -17.32
CA ASP A 166 16.00 5.34 -17.78
C ASP A 166 14.82 5.72 -16.87
N GLN A 167 14.80 5.23 -15.62
CA GLN A 167 13.77 5.49 -14.61
C GLN A 167 12.38 5.03 -15.03
N LYS A 168 12.30 3.91 -15.76
CA LYS A 168 11.04 3.31 -16.18
C LYS A 168 10.79 1.94 -15.58
N ILE A 169 9.52 1.70 -15.26
CA ILE A 169 8.98 0.39 -14.89
C ILE A 169 8.48 -0.27 -16.17
N VAL A 170 8.99 -1.45 -16.51
CA VAL A 170 8.53 -2.23 -17.67
C VAL A 170 7.82 -3.48 -17.19
N LEU A 171 6.53 -3.58 -17.49
CA LEU A 171 5.75 -4.78 -17.22
C LEU A 171 6.00 -5.80 -18.37
N ASP A 172 6.54 -6.97 -18.05
CA ASP A 172 6.88 -7.99 -19.07
C ASP A 172 5.73 -8.98 -19.27
N LYS A 173 5.47 -9.80 -18.24
CA LYS A 173 4.55 -10.95 -18.35
C LYS A 173 3.63 -11.03 -17.15
N ILE A 174 2.41 -11.49 -17.40
CA ILE A 174 1.43 -11.86 -16.37
C ILE A 174 1.10 -13.33 -16.57
N TYR A 175 1.16 -14.11 -15.49
CA TYR A 175 0.84 -15.54 -15.51
C TYR A 175 0.06 -15.95 -14.26
N LYS A 176 -0.77 -16.99 -14.42
CA LYS A 176 -1.46 -17.61 -13.29
C LYS A 176 -0.50 -18.57 -12.60
N LEU A 177 -0.44 -18.50 -11.27
CA LEU A 177 0.27 -19.49 -10.48
C LEU A 177 -0.65 -20.69 -10.28
N HIS A 178 -0.19 -21.85 -10.73
CA HIS A 178 -0.81 -23.12 -10.37
C HIS A 178 -0.34 -23.48 -8.96
N PHE A 179 -1.28 -23.73 -8.04
CA PHE A 179 -0.93 -24.38 -6.78
C PHE A 179 -0.62 -25.85 -7.10
N GLU A 180 0.65 -26.23 -7.05
CA GLU A 180 0.98 -27.61 -6.77
C GLU A 180 0.52 -27.85 -5.32
N ASN A 181 -0.38 -28.81 -5.13
CA ASN A 181 -0.79 -29.19 -3.79
C ASN A 181 0.45 -29.70 -3.04
N GLU A 182 0.88 -29.00 -1.99
CA GLU A 182 1.71 -29.59 -0.94
C GLU A 182 0.85 -30.61 -0.17
N THR A 183 0.53 -31.72 -0.82
CA THR A 183 0.02 -32.95 -0.21
C THR A 183 0.73 -34.10 -0.88
N GLU A 184 1.93 -34.41 -0.39
CA GLU A 184 2.56 -35.75 -0.35
C GLU A 184 4.03 -35.59 0.07
N ASN A 185 4.27 -35.61 1.39
CA ASN A 185 5.43 -36.26 2.03
C ASN A 185 5.37 -36.04 3.55
N ALA A 186 4.27 -36.48 4.15
CA ALA A 186 4.19 -36.75 5.58
C ALA A 186 3.69 -38.18 5.80
N VAL A 187 4.26 -39.16 5.09
CA VAL A 187 4.25 -40.58 5.45
C VAL A 187 5.50 -41.22 4.83
N SER A 188 6.43 -41.67 5.69
CA SER A 188 7.59 -42.58 5.51
C SER A 188 8.66 -42.07 6.51
N GLU A 189 9.05 -42.67 7.62
CA GLU A 189 8.89 -43.97 8.30
C GLU A 189 9.00 -43.69 9.82
#